data_AF-A0A1Q6NEG2-F1
#
_entry.id   AF-A0A1Q6NEG2-F1
#
_cell.length_a   1.000
_cell.length_b   1.000
_cell.length_c   1.000
_cell.angle_alpha   90.00
_cell.angle_beta   90.00
_cell.angle_gamma   90.00
#
_symmetry.space_group_name_H-M   'P 1'
#
loop_
_entity.id
_entity.type
_entity.pdbx_description
1 polymer ?
#
loop_
_entity_poly.entity_id
_entity_poly.type
_entity_poly.pdbx_seq_one_letter_code
_entity_poly.pdbx_strand_id
1 'polypeptide(L)'
;MNFYILGKCVYYIFILASIIFPLQAFYKYFPRKGTSQKNLCIAYGCYAVFLFAMFFVSNYVVVSVISFIIFPIWTLNNILFLEGTRGFRASLTVIFYIFALLSESFTGMLVGVMSLLFPKWNLISLYIGRNGSDFSLIVTTAIDIIVFFFASRLMEKALGKYMHLINTKLILLLGLPVIIIIFIINVLCVMPSAKYCIIAFMISVPLFAIVHWKVFRHGTQLLQEQKQIHMEEKKRLMIVKQENAHYRQMNEEFEKLRKWNHDIKNHLLILSQLAKKEEYDKVIEYIEIMQKETVGQNKAKGE
;
A
#
# COMPACT_ATOMS: atom_id res chain seq x y z
N MET A 1 -5.67 -39.01 -19.62
CA MET A 1 -6.52 -38.15 -18.76
C MET A 1 -7.37 -37.28 -19.69
N ASN A 2 -8.69 -37.28 -19.54
CA ASN A 2 -9.59 -36.54 -20.43
C ASN A 2 -9.23 -35.04 -20.38
N PHE A 3 -8.93 -34.39 -21.50
CA PHE A 3 -8.52 -32.97 -21.55
C PHE A 3 -9.53 -32.06 -20.83
N TYR A 4 -10.80 -32.44 -20.90
CA TYR A 4 -11.91 -31.84 -20.16
C TYR A 4 -11.71 -31.85 -18.63
N ILE A 5 -11.31 -32.98 -18.05
CA ILE A 5 -11.10 -33.12 -16.59
C ILE A 5 -9.91 -32.26 -16.15
N LEU A 6 -8.83 -32.28 -16.96
CA LEU A 6 -7.65 -31.46 -16.70
C LEU A 6 -7.99 -29.96 -16.74
N GLY A 7 -8.73 -29.51 -17.76
CA GLY A 7 -9.16 -28.11 -17.88
C GLY A 7 -10.00 -27.64 -16.69
N LYS A 8 -10.94 -28.46 -16.22
CA LYS A 8 -11.71 -28.18 -15.00
C LYS A 8 -10.80 -28.04 -13.77
N CYS A 9 -9.87 -28.97 -13.55
CA CYS A 9 -8.95 -28.91 -12.41
C CYS A 9 -8.10 -27.63 -12.43
N VAL A 10 -7.53 -27.27 -13.59
CA VAL A 10 -6.70 -26.07 -13.73
C VAL A 10 -7.52 -24.80 -13.48
N TYR A 11 -8.76 -24.74 -13.96
CA TYR A 11 -9.68 -23.62 -13.70
C TYR A 11 -9.99 -23.44 -12.20
N TYR A 12 -10.24 -24.51 -11.46
CA TYR A 12 -10.45 -24.41 -10.00
C TYR A 12 -9.20 -23.98 -9.24
N ILE A 13 -8.02 -24.44 -9.68
CA ILE A 13 -6.73 -24.00 -9.13
C ILE A 13 -6.57 -22.50 -9.36
N PHE A 14 -6.91 -21.98 -10.54
CA PHE A 14 -6.89 -20.56 -10.82
C PHE A 14 -7.80 -19.76 -9.88
N ILE A 15 -9.03 -20.20 -9.64
CA ILE A 15 -9.96 -19.53 -8.72
C ILE A 15 -9.42 -19.50 -7.29
N LEU A 16 -8.82 -20.59 -6.81
CA LEU A 16 -8.17 -20.59 -5.51
C LEU A 16 -6.97 -19.64 -5.46
N ALA A 17 -6.13 -19.67 -6.49
CA ALA A 17 -4.95 -18.80 -6.60
C ALA A 17 -5.33 -17.31 -6.59
N SER A 18 -6.39 -16.93 -7.31
CA SER A 18 -6.85 -15.54 -7.38
C SER A 18 -7.43 -15.03 -6.05
N ILE A 19 -7.91 -15.91 -5.17
CA ILE A 19 -8.32 -15.56 -3.80
C ILE A 19 -7.13 -15.54 -2.83
N ILE A 20 -6.26 -16.57 -2.90
CA ILE A 20 -5.18 -16.79 -1.93
C ILE A 20 -4.09 -15.73 -2.05
N PHE A 21 -3.54 -15.52 -3.25
CA PHE A 21 -2.35 -14.69 -3.42
C PHE A 21 -2.56 -13.23 -3.01
N PRO A 22 -3.64 -12.54 -3.43
CA PRO A 22 -3.79 -11.15 -3.05
C PRO A 22 -4.23 -11.01 -1.59
N LEU A 23 -5.01 -11.96 -1.03
CA LEU A 23 -5.36 -11.95 0.40
C LEU A 23 -4.12 -12.11 1.28
N GLN A 24 -3.18 -12.98 0.93
CA GLN A 24 -1.90 -13.11 1.65
C GLN A 24 -1.09 -11.81 1.60
N ALA A 25 -1.05 -11.15 0.43
CA ALA A 25 -0.34 -9.87 0.28
C ALA A 25 -0.92 -8.79 1.22
N PHE A 26 -2.25 -8.67 1.33
CA PHE A 26 -2.87 -7.72 2.26
C PHE A 26 -2.73 -8.14 3.73
N TYR A 27 -2.92 -9.42 4.04
CA TYR A 27 -2.84 -9.94 5.41
C TYR A 27 -1.46 -9.74 6.03
N LYS A 28 -0.39 -9.79 5.23
CA LYS A 28 0.98 -9.49 5.70
C LYS A 28 1.11 -8.10 6.34
N TYR A 29 0.39 -7.11 5.82
CA TYR A 29 0.47 -5.72 6.30
C TYR A 29 -0.66 -5.36 7.25
N PHE A 30 -1.84 -5.96 7.11
CA PHE A 30 -3.04 -5.63 7.89
C PHE A 30 -3.69 -6.85 8.57
N PRO A 31 -2.95 -7.65 9.36
CA PRO A 31 -3.53 -8.82 10.02
C PRO A 31 -4.51 -8.40 11.13
N ARG A 32 -5.75 -8.90 11.10
CA ARG A 32 -6.71 -8.62 12.17
C ARG A 32 -6.27 -9.26 13.49
N LYS A 33 -6.37 -8.51 14.60
CA LYS A 33 -6.16 -9.09 15.94
C LYS A 33 -7.07 -10.30 16.17
N GLY A 34 -6.46 -11.42 16.55
CA GLY A 34 -7.14 -12.69 16.80
C GLY A 34 -7.29 -13.61 15.58
N THR A 35 -6.92 -13.17 14.36
CA THR A 35 -6.81 -14.09 13.21
C THR A 35 -5.39 -14.65 13.13
N SER A 36 -5.29 -15.97 13.02
CA SER A 36 -4.02 -16.67 12.83
C SER A 36 -3.87 -17.16 11.39
N GLN A 37 -2.64 -17.49 10.99
CA GLN A 37 -2.39 -18.20 9.72
C GLN A 37 -3.19 -19.51 9.61
N LYS A 38 -3.49 -20.17 10.75
CA LYS A 38 -4.35 -21.37 10.75
C LYS A 38 -5.78 -21.04 10.32
N ASN A 39 -6.33 -19.89 10.72
CA ASN A 39 -7.69 -19.48 10.34
C ASN A 39 -7.78 -19.20 8.83
N LEU A 40 -6.73 -18.62 8.23
CA LEU A 40 -6.62 -18.46 6.79
C LEU A 40 -6.56 -19.81 6.06
N CYS A 41 -5.74 -20.74 6.56
CA CYS A 41 -5.65 -22.08 5.98
C CYS A 41 -6.99 -22.84 6.05
N ILE A 42 -7.74 -22.70 7.16
CA ILE A 42 -9.09 -23.27 7.28
C ILE A 42 -10.03 -22.67 6.23
N ALA A 43 -10.01 -21.34 6.05
CA ALA A 43 -10.83 -20.69 5.03
C ALA A 43 -10.48 -21.15 3.61
N TYR A 44 -9.19 -21.29 3.29
CA TYR A 44 -8.73 -21.84 2.02
C TYR A 44 -9.18 -23.29 1.83
N GLY A 45 -9.14 -24.11 2.89
CA GLY A 45 -9.70 -25.46 2.89
C GLY A 45 -11.20 -25.47 2.60
N CYS A 46 -11.97 -24.57 3.22
CA CYS A 46 -13.40 -24.43 2.95
C CYS A 46 -13.68 -24.05 1.48
N TYR A 47 -12.89 -23.13 0.91
CA TYR A 47 -13.00 -22.79 -0.51
C TYR A 47 -12.65 -23.96 -1.42
N ALA A 48 -11.61 -24.73 -1.10
CA ALA A 48 -11.24 -25.91 -1.86
C ALA A 48 -12.35 -26.98 -1.83
N VAL A 49 -12.98 -27.21 -0.67
CA VAL A 49 -14.11 -28.13 -0.53
C VAL A 49 -15.32 -27.65 -1.32
N PHE A 50 -15.64 -26.36 -1.26
CA PHE A 50 -16.74 -25.78 -2.04
C PHE A 50 -16.52 -25.94 -3.55
N LEU A 51 -15.31 -25.64 -4.04
CA LEU A 51 -14.97 -25.78 -5.46
C LEU A 51 -14.92 -27.26 -5.88
N PHE A 52 -14.48 -28.16 -5.00
CA PHE A 52 -14.53 -29.60 -5.25
C PHE A 52 -15.97 -30.10 -5.38
N ALA A 53 -16.91 -29.64 -4.55
CA ALA A 53 -18.32 -29.97 -4.68
C ALA A 53 -18.91 -29.52 -6.04
N MET A 54 -18.41 -28.40 -6.59
CA MET A 54 -18.81 -27.88 -7.90
C MET A 54 -18.23 -28.66 -9.08
N PHE A 55 -17.31 -29.61 -8.86
CA PHE A 55 -16.64 -30.36 -9.93
C PHE A 55 -17.60 -31.15 -10.83
N PHE A 56 -18.67 -31.70 -10.25
CA PHE A 56 -19.68 -32.49 -10.94
C PHE A 56 -20.76 -31.65 -11.65
N VAL A 57 -20.74 -30.33 -11.46
CA VAL A 57 -21.69 -29.41 -12.09
C VAL A 57 -21.23 -29.06 -13.51
N SER A 58 -22.16 -28.71 -14.40
CA SER A 58 -21.85 -28.32 -15.78
C SER A 58 -21.00 -27.04 -15.81
N ASN A 59 -20.04 -26.96 -16.73
CA ASN A 59 -19.11 -25.82 -16.85
C ASN A 59 -19.84 -24.47 -16.92
N TYR A 60 -20.93 -24.42 -17.68
CA TYR A 60 -21.72 -23.21 -17.83
C TYR A 60 -22.27 -22.71 -16.49
N VAL A 61 -22.90 -23.59 -15.71
CA VAL A 61 -23.46 -23.24 -14.40
C VAL A 61 -22.34 -22.90 -13.41
N VAL A 62 -21.23 -23.64 -13.42
CA VAL A 62 -20.06 -23.37 -12.58
C VAL A 62 -19.49 -21.98 -12.84
N VAL A 63 -19.21 -21.63 -14.11
CA VAL A 63 -18.64 -20.34 -14.49
C VAL A 63 -19.58 -19.20 -14.10
N SER A 64 -20.89 -19.34 -14.34
CA SER A 64 -21.87 -18.32 -13.93
C SER A 64 -21.90 -18.16 -12.41
N VAL A 65 -22.05 -19.25 -11.66
CA VAL A 65 -22.14 -19.21 -10.19
C VAL A 65 -20.86 -18.63 -9.57
N ILE A 66 -19.68 -19.05 -10.04
CA ILE A 66 -18.40 -18.55 -9.53
C ILE A 66 -18.21 -17.07 -9.83
N SER A 67 -18.59 -16.61 -11.03
CA SER A 67 -18.51 -15.19 -11.39
C SER A 67 -19.35 -14.30 -10.48
N PHE A 68 -20.49 -14.80 -9.97
CA PHE A 68 -21.31 -14.07 -9.00
C PHE A 68 -20.77 -14.14 -7.57
N ILE A 69 -20.16 -15.26 -7.17
CA ILE A 69 -19.76 -15.52 -5.79
C ILE A 69 -18.35 -15.00 -5.46
N ILE A 70 -17.44 -14.98 -6.43
CA ILE A 70 -16.02 -14.64 -6.19
C ILE A 70 -15.84 -13.22 -5.65
N PHE A 71 -16.65 -12.29 -6.15
CA PHE A 71 -16.66 -10.89 -5.76
C PHE A 71 -17.13 -10.67 -4.30
N PRO A 72 -18.29 -11.22 -3.87
CA PRO A 72 -18.66 -11.29 -2.46
C PRO A 72 -17.60 -11.96 -1.57
N ILE A 73 -16.99 -13.06 -2.03
CA ILE A 73 -15.93 -13.76 -1.27
C ILE A 73 -14.74 -12.84 -1.02
N TRP A 74 -14.27 -12.09 -2.01
CA TRP A 74 -13.18 -11.12 -1.82
C TRP A 74 -13.53 -10.05 -0.79
N THR A 75 -14.74 -9.49 -0.87
CA THR A 75 -15.21 -8.51 0.10
C THR A 75 -15.32 -9.09 1.51
N LEU A 76 -15.84 -10.31 1.63
CA LEU A 76 -15.97 -11.03 2.91
C LEU A 76 -14.60 -11.30 3.54
N ASN A 77 -13.63 -11.74 2.74
CA ASN A 77 -12.26 -11.99 3.20
C ASN A 77 -11.62 -10.73 3.81
N ASN A 78 -11.80 -9.58 3.16
CA ASN A 78 -11.29 -8.31 3.68
C ASN A 78 -11.96 -7.91 5.01
N ILE A 79 -13.24 -8.24 5.20
CA ILE A 79 -13.96 -7.98 6.46
C ILE A 79 -13.50 -8.92 7.57
N LEU A 80 -13.31 -10.21 7.25
CA LEU A 80 -12.99 -11.26 8.22
C LEU A 80 -11.52 -11.19 8.66
N PHE A 81 -10.58 -11.07 7.73
CA PHE A 81 -9.16 -11.29 7.99
C PHE A 81 -8.33 -10.02 8.15
N LEU A 82 -8.80 -8.87 7.65
CA LEU A 82 -8.00 -7.62 7.66
C LEU A 82 -8.43 -6.66 8.77
N GLU A 83 -7.44 -6.01 9.39
CA GLU A 83 -7.65 -4.95 10.39
C GLU A 83 -7.99 -3.60 9.73
N GLY A 84 -8.71 -2.74 10.46
CA GLY A 84 -8.96 -1.36 10.07
C GLY A 84 -10.44 -0.94 10.13
N THR A 85 -10.67 0.34 9.88
CA THR A 85 -12.02 0.92 9.87
C THR A 85 -12.84 0.39 8.69
N ARG A 86 -14.17 0.57 8.73
CA ARG A 86 -15.06 0.13 7.62
C ARG A 86 -14.65 0.74 6.28
N GLY A 87 -14.32 2.03 6.25
CA GLY A 87 -13.88 2.72 5.02
C GLY A 87 -12.53 2.22 4.52
N PHE A 88 -11.58 1.96 5.42
CA PHE A 88 -10.27 1.43 5.06
C PHE A 88 -10.40 0.03 4.41
N ARG A 89 -11.18 -0.86 5.02
CA ARG A 89 -11.45 -2.20 4.44
C ARG A 89 -12.16 -2.11 3.09
N ALA A 90 -13.11 -1.20 2.94
CA ALA A 90 -13.74 -0.95 1.64
C ALA A 90 -12.71 -0.47 0.59
N SER A 91 -11.73 0.33 0.99
CA SER A 91 -10.66 0.79 0.10
C SER A 91 -9.73 -0.35 -0.33
N LEU A 92 -9.37 -1.25 0.59
CA LEU A 92 -8.59 -2.45 0.27
C LEU A 92 -9.35 -3.36 -0.70
N THR A 93 -10.66 -3.50 -0.50
CA THR A 93 -11.54 -4.19 -1.45
C THR A 93 -11.46 -3.52 -2.82
N VAL A 94 -11.66 -2.20 -2.92
CA VAL A 94 -11.57 -1.50 -4.21
C VAL A 94 -10.20 -1.67 -4.89
N ILE A 95 -9.10 -1.60 -4.13
CA ILE A 95 -7.75 -1.87 -4.66
C ILE A 95 -7.66 -3.29 -5.21
N PHE A 96 -8.15 -4.28 -4.46
CA PHE A 96 -8.18 -5.67 -4.91
C PHE A 96 -8.91 -5.80 -6.26
N TYR A 97 -10.10 -5.21 -6.39
CA TYR A 97 -10.88 -5.30 -7.63
C TYR A 97 -10.16 -4.67 -8.82
N ILE A 98 -9.64 -3.44 -8.65
CA ILE A 98 -8.86 -2.77 -9.70
C ILE A 98 -7.67 -3.64 -10.12
N PHE A 99 -7.02 -4.26 -9.14
CA PHE A 99 -5.89 -5.12 -9.37
C PHE A 99 -6.25 -6.38 -10.17
N ALA A 100 -7.33 -7.06 -9.80
CA ALA A 100 -7.84 -8.22 -10.52
C ALA A 100 -8.22 -7.87 -11.97
N LEU A 101 -8.85 -6.72 -12.18
CA LEU A 101 -9.24 -6.23 -13.51
C LEU A 101 -8.03 -5.92 -14.40
N LEU A 102 -6.99 -5.31 -13.85
CA LEU A 102 -5.74 -5.06 -14.58
C LEU A 102 -5.05 -6.38 -14.95
N SER A 103 -5.05 -7.36 -14.05
CA SER A 103 -4.50 -8.69 -14.29
C SER A 103 -5.24 -9.38 -15.45
N GLU A 104 -6.57 -9.40 -15.40
CA GLU A 104 -7.41 -9.99 -16.45
C GLU A 104 -7.22 -9.29 -17.80
N SER A 105 -7.18 -7.95 -17.81
CA SER A 105 -6.97 -7.17 -19.03
C SER A 105 -5.61 -7.48 -19.67
N PHE A 106 -4.58 -7.66 -18.85
CA PHE A 106 -3.24 -8.03 -19.31
C PHE A 106 -3.20 -9.45 -19.88
N THR A 107 -3.85 -10.42 -19.23
CA THR A 107 -3.99 -11.77 -19.78
C THR A 107 -4.75 -11.76 -21.10
N GLY A 108 -5.87 -11.01 -21.18
CA GLY A 108 -6.64 -10.85 -22.41
C GLY A 108 -5.80 -10.30 -23.57
N MET A 109 -4.93 -9.33 -23.29
CA MET A 109 -3.98 -8.80 -24.27
C MET A 109 -2.97 -9.86 -24.73
N LEU A 110 -2.35 -10.60 -23.80
CA LEU A 110 -1.40 -11.67 -24.13
C LEU A 110 -2.04 -12.77 -24.97
N VAL A 111 -3.24 -13.21 -24.57
CA VAL A 111 -4.02 -14.22 -25.28
C VAL A 111 -4.39 -13.72 -26.66
N GLY A 112 -4.83 -12.45 -26.79
CA GLY A 112 -5.13 -11.84 -28.09
C GLY A 112 -3.94 -11.82 -29.04
N VAL A 113 -2.73 -11.51 -28.55
CA VAL A 113 -1.50 -11.58 -29.35
C VAL A 113 -1.22 -13.04 -29.76
N MET A 114 -1.36 -13.99 -28.86
CA MET A 114 -1.18 -15.41 -29.16
C MET A 114 -2.22 -15.92 -30.18
N SER A 115 -3.46 -15.45 -30.12
CA SER A 115 -4.50 -15.78 -31.11
C SER A 115 -4.15 -15.27 -32.51
N LEU A 116 -3.48 -14.12 -32.62
CA LEU A 116 -2.99 -13.61 -33.91
C LEU A 116 -1.81 -14.43 -34.45
N LEU A 117 -0.88 -14.85 -33.58
CA LEU A 117 0.29 -15.65 -33.95
C LEU A 117 -0.07 -17.11 -34.28
N PHE A 118 -1.07 -17.68 -33.60
CA PHE A 118 -1.52 -19.05 -33.77
C PHE A 118 -3.04 -19.14 -34.01
N PRO A 119 -3.55 -18.70 -35.18
CA PRO A 119 -4.99 -18.63 -35.46
C PRO A 119 -5.70 -19.98 -35.34
N LYS A 120 -4.98 -21.08 -35.61
CA LYS A 120 -5.52 -22.46 -35.54
C LYS A 120 -5.86 -22.91 -34.13
N TRP A 121 -5.36 -22.25 -33.08
CA TRP A 121 -5.56 -22.65 -31.69
C TRP A 121 -6.88 -22.14 -31.10
N ASN A 122 -7.61 -21.26 -31.80
CA ASN A 122 -8.89 -20.69 -31.35
C ASN A 122 -8.84 -20.23 -29.88
N LEU A 123 -7.76 -19.52 -29.54
CA LEU A 123 -7.55 -19.02 -28.18
C LEU A 123 -8.54 -17.91 -27.87
N ILE A 124 -9.32 -18.10 -26.81
CA ILE A 124 -10.36 -17.20 -26.35
C ILE A 124 -10.10 -16.87 -24.88
N SER A 125 -10.32 -15.61 -24.48
CA SER A 125 -10.20 -15.15 -23.09
C SER A 125 -11.27 -15.81 -22.19
N LEU A 126 -10.95 -16.03 -20.92
CA LEU A 126 -11.69 -16.88 -19.98
C LEU A 126 -13.16 -16.48 -19.73
N TYR A 127 -13.49 -15.19 -19.78
CA TYR A 127 -14.89 -14.73 -19.66
C TYR A 127 -15.70 -14.90 -20.96
N ILE A 128 -15.04 -15.22 -22.07
CA ILE A 128 -15.62 -15.68 -23.35
C ILE A 128 -15.47 -17.21 -23.44
N GLY A 129 -15.15 -17.89 -22.33
CA GLY A 129 -15.09 -19.36 -22.20
C GLY A 129 -16.43 -20.08 -22.40
N ARG A 130 -17.48 -19.36 -22.80
CA ARG A 130 -18.75 -19.94 -23.24
C ARG A 130 -18.58 -20.81 -24.50
N ASN A 131 -17.56 -20.54 -25.33
CA ASN A 131 -17.35 -21.17 -26.64
C ASN A 131 -15.88 -21.61 -26.94
N GLY A 132 -14.97 -21.64 -25.95
CA GLY A 132 -13.56 -22.00 -26.15
C GLY A 132 -13.30 -23.51 -26.18
N SER A 133 -12.23 -23.94 -26.85
CA SER A 133 -11.76 -25.34 -26.79
C SER A 133 -11.16 -25.66 -25.40
N ASP A 134 -11.19 -26.93 -24.98
CA ASP A 134 -10.57 -27.37 -23.71
C ASP A 134 -9.08 -26.99 -23.64
N PHE A 135 -8.38 -27.01 -24.79
CA PHE A 135 -6.99 -26.57 -24.91
C PHE A 135 -6.85 -25.06 -24.66
N SER A 136 -7.72 -24.24 -25.25
CA SER A 136 -7.73 -22.79 -25.00
C SER A 136 -7.98 -22.50 -23.52
N LEU A 137 -8.87 -23.24 -22.86
CA LEU A 137 -9.14 -23.04 -21.43
C LEU A 137 -7.87 -23.26 -20.60
N ILE A 138 -7.15 -24.36 -20.84
CA ILE A 138 -5.92 -24.71 -20.12
C ILE A 138 -4.82 -23.66 -20.35
N VAL A 139 -4.61 -23.22 -21.59
CA VAL A 139 -3.57 -22.25 -21.91
C VAL A 139 -3.89 -20.89 -21.29
N THR A 140 -5.12 -20.39 -21.44
CA THR A 140 -5.54 -19.10 -20.89
C THR A 140 -5.47 -19.11 -19.36
N THR A 141 -5.94 -20.18 -18.70
CA THR A 141 -5.84 -20.31 -17.22
C THR A 141 -4.40 -20.39 -16.73
N ALA A 142 -3.51 -21.07 -17.44
CA ALA A 142 -2.09 -21.13 -17.08
C ALA A 142 -1.44 -19.73 -17.16
N ILE A 143 -1.72 -18.98 -18.22
CA ILE A 143 -1.26 -17.58 -18.35
C ILE A 143 -1.83 -16.75 -17.20
N ASP A 144 -3.12 -16.86 -16.91
CA ASP A 144 -3.77 -16.11 -15.83
C ASP A 144 -3.15 -16.39 -14.45
N ILE A 145 -2.85 -17.65 -14.12
CA ILE A 145 -2.16 -18.00 -12.85
C ILE A 145 -0.81 -17.30 -12.76
N ILE A 146 -0.03 -17.31 -13.85
CA ILE A 146 1.29 -16.68 -13.91
C ILE A 146 1.14 -15.16 -13.74
N VAL A 147 0.23 -14.53 -14.48
CA VAL A 147 -0.03 -13.09 -14.40
C VAL A 147 -0.47 -12.72 -12.99
N PHE A 148 -1.45 -13.41 -12.40
CA PHE A 148 -1.92 -13.14 -11.04
C PHE A 148 -0.81 -13.31 -9.98
N PHE A 149 0.06 -14.31 -10.14
CA PHE A 149 1.20 -14.49 -9.24
C PHE A 149 2.16 -13.29 -9.31
N PHE A 150 2.62 -12.90 -10.50
CA PHE A 150 3.51 -11.74 -10.63
C PHE A 150 2.84 -10.43 -10.21
N ALA A 151 1.57 -10.28 -10.58
CA ALA A 151 0.77 -9.13 -10.25
C ALA A 151 0.66 -9.02 -8.70
N SER A 152 0.25 -10.08 -7.98
CA SER A 152 0.15 -10.04 -6.52
C SER A 152 1.46 -9.67 -5.82
N ARG A 153 2.62 -10.09 -6.36
CA ARG A 153 3.94 -9.69 -5.88
C ARG A 153 4.23 -8.19 -6.11
N LEU A 154 3.83 -7.64 -7.25
CA LEU A 154 3.94 -6.21 -7.52
C LEU A 154 3.04 -5.41 -6.58
N MET A 155 1.82 -5.89 -6.34
CA MET A 155 0.89 -5.29 -5.38
C MET A 155 1.48 -5.30 -3.97
N GLU A 156 2.05 -6.42 -3.52
CA GLU A 156 2.69 -6.53 -2.20
C GLU A 156 3.81 -5.49 -2.03
N LYS A 157 4.65 -5.30 -3.05
CA LYS A 157 5.73 -4.30 -3.04
C LYS A 157 5.19 -2.87 -3.05
N ALA A 158 4.18 -2.60 -3.88
CA ALA A 158 3.55 -1.28 -3.98
C ALA A 158 2.86 -0.90 -2.67
N LEU A 159 2.16 -1.85 -2.04
CA LEU A 159 1.47 -1.65 -0.77
C LEU A 159 2.45 -1.30 0.34
N GLY A 160 3.57 -2.01 0.45
CA GLY A 160 4.63 -1.69 1.43
C GLY A 160 5.26 -0.32 1.22
N LYS A 161 5.51 0.07 -0.04
CA LYS A 161 6.17 1.35 -0.37
C LYS A 161 5.24 2.56 -0.21
N TYR A 162 3.98 2.43 -0.63
CA TYR A 162 3.03 3.55 -0.71
C TYR A 162 1.96 3.51 0.38
N MET A 163 2.16 2.71 1.43
CA MET A 163 1.20 2.53 2.54
C MET A 163 0.73 3.86 3.15
N HIS A 164 1.65 4.81 3.36
CA HIS A 164 1.34 6.12 3.93
C HIS A 164 0.47 7.01 3.02
N LEU A 165 0.35 6.67 1.74
CA LEU A 165 -0.45 7.40 0.75
C LEU A 165 -1.87 6.81 0.59
N ILE A 166 -2.20 5.73 1.32
CA ILE A 166 -3.52 5.09 1.24
C ILE A 166 -4.55 6.00 1.92
N ASN A 167 -5.12 6.92 1.13
CA ASN A 167 -6.27 7.71 1.56
C ASN A 167 -7.55 7.00 1.16
N THR A 168 -8.30 6.55 2.18
CA THR A 168 -9.60 5.88 2.03
C THR A 168 -10.55 6.66 1.13
N LYS A 169 -10.69 7.97 1.32
CA LYS A 169 -11.61 8.81 0.54
C LYS A 169 -11.17 8.86 -0.92
N LEU A 170 -9.87 9.01 -1.17
CA LEU A 170 -9.32 9.14 -2.51
C LEU A 170 -9.42 7.83 -3.30
N ILE A 171 -9.14 6.70 -2.66
CA ILE A 171 -9.25 5.37 -3.28
C ILE A 171 -10.69 5.03 -3.61
N LEU A 172 -11.64 5.32 -2.70
CA LEU A 172 -13.05 5.11 -2.99
C LEU A 172 -13.52 6.05 -4.11
N LEU A 173 -13.10 7.32 -4.07
CA LEU A 173 -13.48 8.32 -5.06
C LEU A 173 -12.97 7.97 -6.47
N LEU A 174 -11.72 7.52 -6.60
CA LEU A 174 -11.12 7.18 -7.89
C LEU A 174 -11.43 5.75 -8.35
N GLY A 175 -11.54 4.82 -7.41
CA GLY A 175 -11.62 3.39 -7.71
C GLY A 175 -13.03 2.83 -7.87
N LEU A 176 -14.02 3.30 -7.10
CA LEU A 176 -15.42 2.87 -7.27
C LEU A 176 -15.97 3.16 -8.67
N PRO A 177 -15.72 4.34 -9.28
CA PRO A 177 -16.21 4.61 -10.63
C PRO A 177 -15.71 3.57 -11.63
N VAL A 178 -14.41 3.23 -11.60
CA VAL A 178 -13.80 2.24 -12.50
C VAL A 178 -14.51 0.88 -12.40
N ILE A 179 -14.79 0.43 -11.17
CA ILE A 179 -15.51 -0.83 -10.93
C ILE A 179 -16.93 -0.75 -11.47
N ILE A 180 -17.63 0.37 -11.25
CA ILE A 180 -19.01 0.59 -11.73
C ILE A 180 -19.08 0.56 -13.25
N ILE A 181 -18.14 1.20 -13.97
CA ILE A 181 -18.09 1.14 -15.44
C ILE A 181 -17.96 -0.29 -15.91
N ILE A 182 -17.03 -1.05 -15.35
CA ILE A 182 -16.76 -2.41 -15.82
C ILE A 182 -17.96 -3.31 -15.54
N PHE A 183 -18.61 -3.16 -14.38
CA PHE A 183 -19.86 -3.86 -14.09
C PHE A 183 -20.96 -3.54 -15.10
N ILE A 184 -21.12 -2.26 -15.46
CA ILE A 184 -22.11 -1.82 -16.46
C ILE A 184 -21.77 -2.37 -17.84
N ILE A 185 -20.51 -2.31 -18.28
CA ILE A 185 -20.06 -2.89 -19.55
C ILE A 185 -20.39 -4.37 -19.59
N ASN A 186 -20.08 -5.11 -18.52
CA ASN A 186 -20.37 -6.55 -18.43
C ASN A 186 -21.88 -6.83 -18.50
N VAL A 187 -22.73 -6.04 -17.83
CA VAL A 187 -24.20 -6.16 -17.91
C VAL A 187 -24.70 -5.87 -19.33
N LEU A 188 -24.19 -4.82 -19.97
CA LEU A 188 -24.58 -4.45 -21.33
C LEU A 188 -24.21 -5.54 -22.34
N CYS A 189 -23.01 -6.12 -22.23
CA CYS A 189 -22.53 -7.18 -23.11
C CYS A 189 -23.35 -8.49 -23.03
N VAL A 190 -24.14 -8.69 -21.98
CA VAL A 190 -24.99 -9.88 -21.81
C VAL A 190 -26.41 -9.67 -22.36
N MET A 191 -26.79 -8.45 -22.77
CA MET A 191 -28.12 -8.18 -23.31
C MET A 191 -28.39 -8.92 -24.64
N PRO A 192 -29.55 -9.59 -24.79
CA PRO A 192 -29.81 -10.49 -25.92
C PRO A 192 -30.06 -9.79 -27.26
N SER A 193 -30.32 -8.47 -27.28
CA SER A 193 -30.60 -7.72 -28.50
C SER A 193 -29.48 -6.73 -28.81
N ALA A 194 -28.76 -6.97 -29.91
CA ALA A 194 -27.67 -6.12 -30.39
C ALA A 194 -28.11 -4.66 -30.63
N LYS A 195 -29.37 -4.43 -31.07
CA LYS A 195 -29.88 -3.09 -31.35
C LYS A 195 -30.06 -2.24 -30.09
N TYR A 196 -30.70 -2.80 -29.06
CA TYR A 196 -30.86 -2.10 -27.78
C TYR A 196 -29.53 -1.98 -27.03
N CYS A 197 -28.66 -2.98 -27.16
CA CYS A 197 -27.31 -2.95 -26.59
C CYS A 197 -26.47 -1.80 -27.16
N ILE A 198 -26.44 -1.63 -28.49
CA ILE A 198 -25.69 -0.54 -29.15
C ILE A 198 -26.24 0.83 -28.74
N ILE A 199 -27.57 1.03 -28.74
CA ILE A 199 -28.17 2.31 -28.35
C ILE A 199 -27.87 2.62 -26.88
N ALA A 200 -28.03 1.63 -25.99
CA ALA A 200 -27.70 1.78 -24.58
C ALA A 200 -26.21 2.09 -24.38
N PHE A 201 -25.31 1.47 -25.16
CA PHE A 201 -23.87 1.73 -25.11
C PHE A 201 -23.52 3.15 -25.57
N MET A 202 -24.10 3.60 -26.68
CA MET A 202 -23.87 4.93 -27.25
C MET A 202 -24.33 6.07 -26.34
N ILE A 203 -25.35 5.84 -25.50
CA ILE A 203 -25.85 6.83 -24.53
C ILE A 203 -25.12 6.72 -23.19
N SER A 204 -24.95 5.50 -22.67
CA SER A 204 -24.36 5.28 -21.35
C SER A 204 -22.88 5.63 -21.32
N VAL A 205 -22.08 5.22 -22.33
CA VAL A 205 -20.62 5.40 -22.31
C VAL A 205 -20.22 6.87 -22.26
N PRO A 206 -20.77 7.80 -23.07
CA PRO A 206 -20.43 9.22 -22.97
C PRO A 206 -20.85 9.85 -21.64
N LEU A 207 -22.05 9.52 -21.14
CA LEU A 207 -22.53 10.03 -19.84
C LEU A 207 -21.62 9.58 -18.71
N PHE A 208 -21.26 8.29 -18.69
CA PHE A 208 -20.32 7.76 -17.70
C PHE A 208 -18.94 8.36 -17.87
N ALA A 209 -18.43 8.54 -19.09
CA ALA A 209 -17.15 9.17 -19.34
C ALA A 209 -17.09 10.61 -18.78
N ILE A 210 -18.14 11.41 -18.94
CA ILE A 210 -18.22 12.77 -18.37
C ILE A 210 -18.18 12.75 -16.85
N VAL A 211 -18.99 11.87 -16.22
CA VAL A 211 -19.01 11.72 -14.76
C VAL A 211 -17.65 11.26 -14.25
N HIS A 212 -17.03 10.28 -14.91
CA HIS A 212 -15.71 9.76 -14.57
C HIS A 212 -14.63 10.81 -14.71
N TRP A 213 -14.66 11.59 -15.79
CA TRP A 213 -13.72 12.68 -15.99
C TRP A 213 -13.81 13.73 -14.88
N LYS A 214 -15.03 14.11 -14.47
CA LYS A 214 -15.23 15.04 -13.35
C LYS A 214 -14.70 14.48 -12.04
N VAL A 215 -15.05 13.23 -11.72
CA VAL A 215 -14.60 12.55 -10.50
C VAL A 215 -13.09 12.36 -10.48
N PHE A 216 -12.51 11.97 -11.62
CA PHE A 216 -11.07 11.81 -11.79
C PHE A 216 -10.34 13.14 -11.59
N ARG A 217 -10.80 14.22 -12.25
CA ARG A 217 -10.22 15.55 -12.09
C ARG A 217 -10.25 15.98 -10.62
N HIS A 218 -11.40 15.84 -9.96
CA HIS A 218 -11.53 16.19 -8.55
C HIS A 218 -10.60 15.35 -7.66
N GLY A 219 -10.53 14.03 -7.90
CA GLY A 219 -9.62 13.14 -7.18
C GLY A 219 -8.14 13.50 -7.38
N THR A 220 -7.74 13.90 -8.59
CA THR A 220 -6.36 14.34 -8.85
C THR A 220 -6.00 15.65 -8.14
N GLN A 221 -6.95 16.58 -8.01
CA GLN A 221 -6.76 17.82 -7.25
C GLN A 221 -6.55 17.53 -5.76
N LEU A 222 -7.42 16.69 -5.17
CA LEU A 222 -7.27 16.27 -3.77
C LEU A 222 -5.94 15.54 -3.53
N LEU A 223 -5.46 14.75 -4.50
CA LEU A 223 -4.15 14.10 -4.40
C LEU A 223 -3.01 15.11 -4.37
N GLN A 224 -3.08 16.17 -5.18
CA GLN A 224 -2.09 17.25 -5.18
C GLN A 224 -2.09 18.01 -3.84
N GLU A 225 -3.28 18.35 -3.31
CA GLU A 225 -3.42 18.99 -2.00
C GLU A 225 -2.82 18.14 -0.88
N GLN A 226 -3.13 16.84 -0.85
CA GLN A 226 -2.56 15.91 0.14
C GLN A 226 -1.03 15.84 0.05
N LYS A 227 -0.48 15.78 -1.16
CA LYS A 227 0.96 15.76 -1.37
C LYS A 227 1.61 17.06 -0.87
N GLN A 228 0.96 18.20 -1.07
CA GLN A 228 1.44 19.49 -0.60
C GLN A 228 1.42 19.57 0.93
N ILE A 229 0.32 19.17 1.57
CA ILE A 229 0.22 19.12 3.04
C ILE A 229 1.34 18.25 3.63
N HIS A 230 1.57 17.06 3.08
CA HIS A 230 2.63 16.18 3.57
C HIS A 230 4.04 16.79 3.41
N MET A 231 4.29 17.50 2.31
CA MET A 231 5.55 18.21 2.10
C MET A 231 5.72 19.38 3.08
N GLU A 232 4.65 20.09 3.41
CA GLU A 232 4.66 21.17 4.39
C GLU A 232 4.89 20.65 5.82
N GLU A 233 4.23 19.55 6.21
CA GLU A 233 4.49 18.87 7.48
C GLU A 233 5.95 18.43 7.61
N LYS A 234 6.52 17.87 6.53
CA LYS A 234 7.92 17.46 6.49
C LYS A 234 8.87 18.65 6.64
N LYS A 235 8.56 19.79 6.02
CA LYS A 235 9.32 21.04 6.18
C LYS A 235 9.24 21.57 7.60
N ARG A 236 8.04 21.64 8.19
CA ARG A 236 7.85 22.06 9.59
C ARG A 236 8.63 21.18 10.55
N LEU A 237 8.60 19.86 10.37
CA LEU A 237 9.37 18.93 11.18
C LEU A 237 10.88 19.17 11.08
N MET A 238 11.37 19.57 9.90
CA MET A 238 12.77 19.89 9.67
C MET A 238 13.19 21.17 10.43
N ILE A 239 12.36 22.22 10.38
CA ILE A 239 12.57 23.48 11.11
C ILE A 239 12.60 23.22 12.62
N VAL A 240 11.61 22.50 13.15
CA VAL A 240 11.55 22.17 14.59
C VAL A 240 12.78 21.36 15.03
N LYS A 241 13.28 20.45 14.19
CA LYS A 241 14.53 19.72 14.49
C LYS A 241 15.74 20.64 14.55
N GLN A 242 15.83 21.62 13.65
CA GLN A 242 16.91 22.59 13.62
C GLN A 242 16.84 23.53 14.84
N GLU A 243 15.66 24.03 15.18
CA GLU A 243 15.45 24.85 16.39
C GLU A 243 15.82 24.06 17.66
N ASN A 244 15.39 22.80 17.76
CA ASN A 244 15.74 21.96 18.91
C ASN A 244 17.26 21.69 19.00
N ALA A 245 17.94 21.50 17.87
CA ALA A 245 19.39 21.40 17.84
C ALA A 245 20.07 22.70 18.33
N HIS A 246 19.55 23.85 17.91
CA HIS A 246 20.04 25.15 18.36
C HIS A 246 19.83 25.36 19.87
N TYR A 247 18.65 25.00 20.41
CA TYR A 247 18.39 25.05 21.86
C TYR A 247 19.33 24.15 22.65
N ARG A 248 19.68 22.96 22.14
CA ARG A 248 20.66 22.08 22.78
C ARG A 248 22.03 22.73 22.85
N GLN A 249 22.51 23.31 21.74
CA GLN A 249 23.79 24.03 21.72
C GLN A 249 23.79 25.21 22.70
N MET A 250 22.71 25.99 22.73
CA MET A 250 22.57 27.10 23.67
C MET A 250 22.60 26.61 25.13
N ASN A 251 21.95 25.49 25.43
CA ASN A 251 21.97 24.90 26.78
C ASN A 251 23.37 24.42 27.19
N GLU A 252 24.14 23.87 26.25
CA GLU A 252 25.55 23.51 26.48
C GLU A 252 26.40 24.75 26.79
N GLU A 253 26.20 25.87 26.09
CA GLU A 253 26.88 27.13 26.40
C GLU A 253 26.46 27.71 27.77
N PHE A 254 25.18 27.65 28.12
CA PHE A 254 24.70 28.05 29.44
C PHE A 254 25.32 27.21 30.57
N GLU A 255 25.48 25.90 30.38
CA GLU A 255 26.15 25.03 31.34
C GLU A 255 27.64 25.37 31.49
N LYS A 256 28.34 25.68 30.39
CA LYS A 256 29.72 26.18 30.45
C LYS A 256 29.81 27.49 31.22
N LEU A 257 28.91 28.43 30.94
CA LEU A 257 28.86 29.73 31.62
C LEU A 257 28.58 29.56 33.12
N ARG A 258 27.68 28.64 33.49
CA ARG A 258 27.35 28.33 34.89
C ARG A 258 28.54 27.76 35.64
N LYS A 259 29.29 26.83 35.03
CA LYS A 259 30.54 26.31 35.59
C LYS A 259 31.56 27.42 35.79
N TRP A 260 31.81 28.22 34.76
CA TRP A 260 32.73 29.34 34.83
C TRP A 260 32.36 30.34 35.93
N ASN A 261 31.08 30.70 36.05
CA ASN A 261 30.61 31.62 37.08
C ASN A 261 30.74 31.03 38.50
N HIS A 262 30.48 29.74 38.66
CA HIS A 262 30.71 29.03 39.91
C HIS A 262 32.20 29.04 40.30
N ASP A 263 33.09 28.78 39.34
CA ASP A 263 34.53 28.73 39.56
C ASP A 263 35.08 30.13 39.91
N ILE A 264 34.67 31.18 39.18
CA ILE A 264 35.01 32.57 39.51
C ILE A 264 34.55 32.97 40.91
N LYS A 265 33.31 32.60 41.29
CA LYS A 265 32.81 32.90 42.64
C LYS A 265 33.67 32.25 43.72
N ASN A 266 34.15 31.03 43.49
CA ASN A 266 35.10 30.37 44.39
C ASN A 266 36.45 31.08 44.45
N HIS A 267 37.04 31.45 43.30
CA HIS A 267 38.30 32.19 43.28
C HIS A 267 38.20 33.52 44.01
N LEU A 268 37.12 34.28 43.81
CA LEU A 268 36.86 35.55 44.51
C LEU A 268 36.68 35.34 46.02
N LEU A 269 36.04 34.24 46.44
CA LEU A 269 35.89 33.91 47.85
C LEU A 269 37.24 33.62 48.51
N ILE A 270 38.11 32.84 47.86
CA ILE A 270 39.46 32.53 48.34
C ILE A 270 40.29 33.82 48.45
N LEU A 271 40.29 34.64 47.41
CA LEU A 271 40.98 35.94 47.41
C LEU A 271 40.47 36.85 48.53
N SER A 272 39.14 36.93 48.72
CA SER A 272 38.54 37.73 49.80
C SER A 272 38.94 37.22 51.18
N GLN A 273 39.01 35.90 51.37
CA GLN A 273 39.43 35.31 52.64
C GLN A 273 40.91 35.56 52.94
N LEU A 274 41.78 35.39 51.95
CA LEU A 274 43.22 35.67 52.09
C LEU A 274 43.48 37.16 52.36
N ALA A 275 42.79 38.05 51.64
CA ALA A 275 42.89 39.49 51.85
C ALA A 275 42.38 39.92 53.24
N LYS A 276 41.28 39.32 53.74
CA LYS A 276 40.78 39.58 55.11
C LYS A 276 41.74 39.13 56.22
N LYS A 277 42.62 38.17 55.94
CA LYS A 277 43.65 37.69 56.86
C LYS A 277 44.97 38.47 56.72
N GLU A 278 45.03 39.47 55.85
CA GLU A 278 46.23 40.26 55.54
C GLU A 278 47.40 39.40 54.99
N GLU A 279 47.11 38.21 54.45
CA GLU A 279 48.10 37.30 53.86
C GLU A 279 48.39 37.68 52.39
N TYR A 280 48.87 38.90 52.15
CA TYR A 280 49.02 39.48 50.80
C TYR A 280 49.99 38.72 49.89
N ASP A 281 51.06 38.13 50.44
CA ASP A 281 52.01 37.33 49.66
C ASP A 281 51.32 36.10 49.01
N LYS A 282 50.39 35.46 49.74
CA LYS A 282 49.61 34.33 49.23
C LYS A 282 48.52 34.75 48.25
N VAL A 283 48.02 35.99 48.35
CA VAL A 283 47.11 36.56 47.34
C VAL A 283 47.83 36.68 45.99
N ILE A 284 49.05 37.21 45.99
CA ILE A 284 49.87 37.36 44.78
C ILE A 284 50.18 36.00 44.16
N GLU A 285 50.65 35.04 44.97
CA GLU A 285 50.94 33.67 44.51
C GLU A 285 49.70 33.00 43.89
N TYR A 286 48.54 33.16 44.51
CA TYR A 286 47.29 32.59 44.00
C TYR A 286 46.85 33.24 42.67
N ILE A 287 47.02 34.55 42.50
CA ILE A 287 46.73 35.25 41.24
C ILE A 287 47.67 34.76 40.12
N GLU A 288 48.95 34.56 40.40
CA GLU A 288 49.91 34.03 39.42
C GLU A 288 49.56 32.60 38.97
N ILE A 289 49.11 31.75 39.88
CA ILE A 289 48.64 30.39 39.56
C ILE A 289 47.40 30.48 38.65
N MET A 290 46.43 31.31 39.01
CA MET A 290 45.19 31.49 38.23
C MET A 290 45.47 32.02 36.82
N GLN A 291 46.45 32.93 36.67
CA GLN A 291 46.91 33.44 35.38
C GLN A 291 47.59 32.36 34.53
N LYS A 292 48.42 31.50 35.13
CA LYS A 292 49.03 30.37 34.42
C LYS A 292 47.98 29.37 33.92
N GLU A 293 46.97 29.06 34.73
CA GLU A 293 45.89 28.16 34.35
C GLU A 293 45.02 28.72 33.21
N THR A 294 44.70 30.02 33.24
CA THR A 294 43.92 30.69 32.18
C THR A 294 44.69 30.82 30.86
N VAL A 295 45.99 31.14 30.90
CA VAL A 295 46.85 31.19 29.70
C VAL A 295 47.05 29.79 29.09
N GLY A 296 47.13 28.75 29.93
CA GLY A 296 47.21 27.36 29.47
C GLY A 296 45.94 26.88 28.75
N GLN A 297 44.75 27.33 29.19
CA GLN A 297 43.48 26.98 28.55
C GLN A 297 43.27 27.66 27.19
N ASN A 298 43.72 28.91 27.02
CA ASN A 298 43.60 29.62 25.74
C ASN A 298 44.47 28.98 24.64
N LYS A 299 45.70 28.57 24.97
CA LYS A 299 46.57 27.84 24.02
C LYS A 299 46.03 26.48 23.59
N ALA A 300 45.25 25.80 24.44
CA ALA A 300 44.66 24.51 24.12
C ALA A 300 43.39 24.62 23.24
N LYS A 301 42.75 25.80 23.19
CA LYS A 301 41.56 26.07 22.35
C LYS A 301 41.87 26.56 20.94
N GLY A 302 43.14 26.80 20.60
CA GLY A 302 43.56 27.23 19.26
C GLY A 302 43.23 28.69 18.94
N GLU A 303 43.24 29.56 19.96
CA GLU A 303 43.29 31.02 19.81
C GLU A 303 44.74 31.53 19.97
#